data_AF-A0A832ZFB5-F1
#
_entry.id   AF-A0A832ZFB5-F1
#
_cell.length_a   1.000
_cell.length_b   1.000
_cell.length_c   1.000
_cell.angle_alpha   90.00
_cell.angle_beta   90.00
_cell.angle_gamma   90.00
#
_symmetry.space_group_name_H-M   'P 1'
#
loop_
_entity.id
_entity.type
_entity.pdbx_description
1 polymer ?
#
loop_
_entity_poly.entity_id
_entity_poly.type
_entity_poly.pdbx_seq_one_letter_code
_entity_poly.pdbx_strand_id
1 'polypeptide(L)'
;MSVIGTAGGAAATVVAMSRTFVLGYLILEPSEFVKLLEKMEKPVVLYMVKREGILSKKETYTYIARYGEFTILTKTETLLVLPSRAEQIPVRDVVLPPEVQSRLNSIVKEESSTGS
;
A
#
# COMPACT_ATOMS: atom_id res chain seq x y z
N MET A 1 25.81 -7.34 -33.99
CA MET A 1 25.48 -7.66 -32.58
C MET A 1 24.17 -6.97 -32.26
N SER A 2 23.06 -7.71 -32.31
CA SER A 2 21.74 -7.19 -31.93
C SER A 2 21.27 -8.02 -30.73
N VAL A 3 21.11 -7.35 -29.59
CA VAL A 3 20.53 -7.95 -28.38
C VAL A 3 19.06 -7.55 -28.39
N ILE A 4 18.18 -8.51 -28.66
CA ILE A 4 16.74 -8.36 -28.48
C ILE A 4 16.38 -9.22 -27.27
N GLY A 5 16.28 -8.59 -26.10
CA GLY A 5 15.71 -9.20 -24.90
C GLY A 5 14.21 -9.01 -24.91
N THR A 6 13.47 -10.06 -25.27
CA THR A 6 12.01 -10.05 -25.37
C THR A 6 11.38 -10.25 -24.00
N ALA A 7 10.70 -9.20 -23.54
CA ALA A 7 9.48 -9.21 -22.71
C ALA A 7 9.30 -10.38 -21.72
N GLY A 8 9.75 -10.17 -20.48
CA GLY A 8 9.18 -10.85 -19.32
C GLY A 8 7.73 -10.40 -19.16
N GLY A 9 6.78 -11.25 -19.54
CA GLY A 9 5.35 -11.02 -19.38
C GLY A 9 4.99 -10.85 -17.92
N ALA A 10 4.46 -9.68 -17.57
CA ALA A 10 3.85 -9.44 -16.27
C ALA A 10 2.58 -10.31 -16.18
N ALA A 11 2.62 -11.35 -15.34
CA ALA A 11 1.46 -12.11 -14.95
C ALA A 11 0.50 -11.17 -14.20
N ALA A 12 -0.57 -10.75 -14.86
CA ALA A 12 -1.71 -10.11 -14.22
C ALA A 12 -2.52 -11.20 -13.50
N THR A 13 -2.06 -11.62 -12.32
CA THR A 13 -2.90 -12.32 -11.37
C THR A 13 -3.95 -11.33 -10.87
N VAL A 14 -5.20 -11.59 -11.23
CA VAL A 14 -6.35 -10.93 -10.60
C VAL A 14 -6.43 -11.48 -9.17
N VAL A 15 -5.70 -10.84 -8.26
CA VAL A 15 -5.79 -11.13 -6.83
C VAL A 15 -7.18 -10.69 -6.37
N ALA A 16 -7.86 -11.59 -5.65
CA ALA A 16 -9.19 -11.37 -5.13
C ALA A 16 -9.23 -10.08 -4.30
N MET A 17 -10.05 -9.12 -4.72
CA MET A 17 -10.20 -7.79 -4.12
C MET A 17 -10.54 -7.88 -2.62
N SER A 18 -9.54 -7.81 -1.75
CA SER A 18 -9.69 -7.79 -0.30
C SER A 18 -9.95 -6.37 0.22
N ARG A 19 -11.00 -5.72 -0.28
CA ARG A 19 -11.48 -4.44 0.26
C ARG A 19 -12.11 -4.65 1.62
N THR A 20 -11.32 -4.45 2.67
CA THR A 20 -11.82 -4.61 4.04
C THR A 20 -12.22 -3.25 4.59
N PHE A 21 -13.51 -3.08 4.89
CA PHE A 21 -14.01 -1.88 5.57
C PHE A 21 -14.10 -2.14 7.08
N VAL A 22 -13.37 -1.38 7.88
CA VAL A 22 -13.35 -1.49 9.33
C VAL A 22 -13.43 -0.09 9.93
N LEU A 23 -14.47 0.21 10.70
CA LEU A 23 -14.58 1.45 11.49
C LEU A 23 -14.35 2.76 10.70
N GLY A 24 -14.83 2.85 9.44
CA GLY A 24 -14.60 4.05 8.60
C GLY A 24 -13.30 4.03 7.79
N TYR A 25 -12.49 2.99 7.96
CA TYR A 25 -11.26 2.77 7.25
C TYR A 25 -11.44 1.73 6.13
N LEU A 26 -11.04 2.10 4.92
CA LEU A 26 -10.94 1.22 3.76
C LEU A 26 -9.50 0.75 3.63
N ILE A 27 -9.26 -0.51 3.99
CA ILE A 27 -7.93 -1.11 3.86
C ILE A 27 -7.87 -1.78 2.49
N LEU A 28 -6.89 -1.35 1.68
CA LEU A 28 -6.78 -1.70 0.27
C LEU A 28 -5.42 -2.31 -0.04
N GLU A 29 -5.39 -3.12 -1.09
CA GLU A 29 -4.13 -3.51 -1.71
C GLU A 29 -3.38 -2.28 -2.26
N PRO A 30 -2.04 -2.33 -2.32
CA PRO A 30 -1.25 -1.19 -2.77
C PRO A 30 -1.61 -0.72 -4.19
N SER A 31 -1.92 -1.66 -5.08
CA SER A 31 -2.31 -1.37 -6.46
C SER A 31 -3.68 -0.65 -6.54
N GLU A 32 -4.64 -1.01 -5.69
CA GLU A 32 -5.95 -0.37 -5.61
C GLU A 32 -5.85 1.01 -4.98
N PHE A 33 -5.00 1.16 -3.96
CA PHE A 33 -4.74 2.44 -3.32
C PHE A 33 -4.24 3.47 -4.33
N VAL A 34 -3.24 3.11 -5.15
CA VAL A 34 -2.72 3.99 -6.22
C VAL A 34 -3.81 4.32 -7.25
N LYS A 35 -4.60 3.33 -7.71
CA LYS A 35 -5.72 3.56 -8.63
C LYS A 35 -6.79 4.50 -8.09
N LEU A 36 -7.02 4.51 -6.78
CA LEU A 36 -7.93 5.47 -6.16
C LEU A 36 -7.33 6.87 -6.10
N LEU A 37 -6.05 7.00 -5.76
CA LEU A 37 -5.36 8.30 -5.76
C LEU A 37 -5.36 8.95 -7.14
N GLU A 38 -5.27 8.17 -8.21
CA GLU A 38 -5.39 8.65 -9.60
C GLU A 38 -6.78 9.22 -9.94
N LYS A 39 -7.81 8.94 -9.15
CA LYS A 39 -9.14 9.52 -9.36
C LYS A 39 -9.34 10.82 -8.58
N MET A 40 -8.42 11.16 -7.69
CA MET A 40 -8.50 12.36 -6.86
C MET A 40 -7.78 13.52 -7.55
N GLU A 41 -8.31 14.75 -7.46
CA GLU A 41 -7.66 15.92 -8.07
C GLU A 41 -6.33 16.27 -7.40
N LYS A 42 -6.33 16.37 -6.07
CA LYS A 42 -5.14 16.72 -5.25
C LYS A 42 -5.14 15.90 -3.96
N PRO A 43 -4.83 14.60 -4.03
CA PRO A 43 -4.83 13.77 -2.84
C PRO A 43 -3.67 14.15 -1.92
N VAL A 44 -3.95 14.24 -0.62
CA VAL A 44 -2.93 14.32 0.42
C VAL A 44 -2.73 12.91 0.98
N VAL A 45 -1.50 12.43 0.92
CA VAL A 45 -1.09 11.11 1.37
C VAL A 45 -0.11 11.26 2.52
N LEU A 46 -0.53 10.79 3.70
CA LEU A 46 0.38 10.58 4.81
C LEU A 46 1.11 9.25 4.57
N TYR A 47 2.42 9.23 4.71
CA TYR A 47 3.18 7.99 4.65
C TYR A 47 4.13 7.86 5.84
N MET A 48 4.30 6.64 6.32
CA MET A 48 5.23 6.31 7.38
C MET A 48 6.08 5.11 7.00
N VAL A 49 7.27 5.06 7.57
CA VAL A 49 8.21 3.94 7.41
C VAL A 49 8.42 3.32 8.78
N LYS A 50 8.05 2.05 8.93
CA LYS A 50 8.31 1.25 10.14
C LYS A 50 9.29 0.15 9.82
N ARG A 51 10.37 0.09 10.61
CA ARG A 51 11.32 -1.03 10.57
C ARG A 51 10.80 -2.13 11.47
N GLU A 52 10.49 -3.27 10.88
CA GLU A 52 10.03 -4.46 11.60
C GLU A 52 11.17 -5.47 11.72
N GLY A 53 11.55 -5.80 12.96
CA GLY A 53 12.58 -6.77 13.30
C GLY A 53 13.90 -6.16 13.78
N ILE A 54 14.50 -6.79 14.80
CA ILE A 54 15.80 -6.39 15.36
C ILE A 54 16.95 -6.85 14.42
N LEU A 55 16.75 -7.95 13.70
CA LEU A 55 17.73 -8.57 12.80
C LEU A 55 17.39 -8.39 11.31
N SER A 56 16.11 -8.25 10.98
CA SER A 56 15.64 -8.07 9.60
C SER A 56 15.51 -6.59 9.30
N LYS A 57 16.23 -6.08 8.30
CA LYS A 57 16.05 -4.70 7.77
C LYS A 57 14.76 -4.60 6.95
N LYS A 58 13.66 -5.15 7.46
CA LYS A 58 12.39 -5.17 6.76
C LYS A 58 11.71 -3.84 7.01
N GLU A 59 11.69 -2.98 5.99
CA GLU A 59 11.00 -1.70 6.01
C GLU A 59 9.59 -1.91 5.51
N THR A 60 8.61 -1.51 6.31
CA THR A 60 7.20 -1.49 5.92
C THR A 60 6.77 -0.05 5.76
N TYR A 61 6.05 0.20 4.68
CA TYR A 61 5.52 1.48 4.28
C TYR A 61 4.02 1.45 4.47
N THR A 62 3.50 2.34 5.31
CA THR A 62 2.05 2.51 5.47
C THR A 62 1.66 3.85 4.87
N TYR A 63 0.64 3.83 4.01
CA TYR A 63 0.10 5.00 3.34
C TYR A 63 -1.35 5.21 3.76
N ILE A 64 -1.72 6.46 3.97
CA ILE A 64 -3.04 6.87 4.45
C ILE A 64 -3.48 8.08 3.66
N ALA A 65 -4.70 8.05 3.13
CA ALA A 65 -5.29 9.19 2.44
C ALA A 65 -6.79 9.28 2.73
N ARG A 66 -7.39 10.44 2.48
CA ARG A 66 -8.84 10.63 2.59
C ARG A 66 -9.49 10.50 1.22
N TYR A 67 -10.56 9.71 1.13
CA TYR A 67 -11.39 9.58 -0.05
C TYR A 67 -12.86 9.80 0.32
N GLY A 68 -13.34 11.03 0.06
CA GLY A 68 -14.66 11.47 0.53
C GLY A 68 -14.76 11.39 2.05
N GLU A 69 -15.72 10.61 2.53
CA GLU A 69 -15.98 10.39 3.97
C GLU A 69 -15.21 9.21 4.56
N PHE A 70 -14.37 8.55 3.75
CA PHE A 70 -13.60 7.38 4.17
C PHE A 70 -12.11 7.69 4.27
N THR A 71 -11.44 7.03 5.19
CA THR A 71 -9.98 6.99 5.24
C THR A 71 -9.52 5.73 4.53
N ILE A 72 -8.74 5.86 3.46
CA ILE A 72 -8.13 4.72 2.77
C ILE A 72 -6.73 4.48 3.33
N LEU A 73 -6.37 3.21 3.57
CA LEU A 73 -5.03 2.81 3.98
C LEU A 73 -4.51 1.65 3.16
N THR A 74 -3.20 1.59 3.03
CA THR A 74 -2.48 0.42 2.54
C THR A 74 -1.15 0.27 3.26
N LYS A 75 -0.62 -0.95 3.31
CA LYS A 75 0.70 -1.26 3.84
C LYS A 75 1.39 -2.20 2.88
N THR A 76 2.67 -1.94 2.63
CA THR A 76 3.51 -2.77 1.75
C THR A 76 4.96 -2.75 2.22
N GLU A 77 5.75 -3.69 1.74
CA GLU A 77 7.19 -3.79 2.01
C GLU A 77 8.03 -3.02 0.98
N THR A 78 7.38 -2.55 -0.09
CA THR A 78 8.04 -1.83 -1.19
C THR A 78 7.56 -0.39 -1.26
N LEU A 79 8.43 0.52 -1.68
CA LEU A 79 8.06 1.92 -1.80
C LEU A 79 7.09 2.10 -2.98
N LEU A 80 5.90 2.65 -2.72
CA LEU A 80 4.90 2.90 -3.75
C LEU A 80 5.20 4.15 -4.56
N VAL A 81 5.07 4.03 -5.88
CA VAL A 81 5.06 5.17 -6.78
C VAL A 81 3.67 5.81 -6.71
N LEU A 82 3.58 6.93 -6.02
CA LEU A 82 2.35 7.71 -5.92
C LEU A 82 2.21 8.64 -7.14
N PRO A 83 0.98 8.99 -7.56
CA PRO A 83 0.78 9.88 -8.70
C PRO A 83 1.37 11.28 -8.43
N SER A 84 1.91 11.94 -9.45
CA SER A 84 2.67 13.21 -9.30
C SER A 84 1.90 14.37 -8.66
N ARG A 85 0.56 14.31 -8.69
CA ARG A 85 -0.35 15.28 -8.05
C ARG A 85 -0.60 15.01 -6.57
N ALA A 86 -0.15 13.87 -6.05
CA ALA A 86 -0.30 13.51 -4.65
C ALA A 86 0.72 14.27 -3.81
N GLU A 87 0.23 15.01 -2.82
CA GLU A 87 1.06 15.62 -1.80
C GLU A 87 1.44 14.55 -0.77
N GLN A 88 2.74 14.34 -0.58
CA GLN A 88 3.26 13.31 0.33
C GLN A 88 3.76 13.97 1.60
N ILE A 89 3.17 13.60 2.73
CA ILE A 89 3.55 14.11 4.05
C ILE A 89 4.15 12.94 4.85
N PRO A 90 5.47 12.95 5.13
CA PRO A 90 6.07 11.95 5.99
C PRO A 90 5.60 12.15 7.43
N VAL A 91 5.09 11.08 8.04
CA VAL A 91 4.68 11.07 9.45
C VAL A 91 5.45 10.01 10.23
N ARG A 92 5.76 10.29 11.50
CA ARG A 92 6.52 9.37 12.36
C ARG A 92 5.70 8.19 12.84
N ASP A 93 4.48 8.47 13.27
CA ASP A 93 3.55 7.46 13.77
C ASP A 93 2.11 7.95 13.62
N VAL A 94 1.18 6.99 13.52
CA VAL A 94 -0.26 7.22 13.41
C VAL A 94 -0.92 6.20 14.31
N VAL A 95 -1.75 6.71 15.22
CA VAL A 95 -2.52 5.88 16.13
C VAL A 95 -3.74 5.35 15.38
N LEU A 96 -3.68 4.08 14.99
CA LEU A 96 -4.80 3.36 14.39
C LEU A 96 -5.46 2.45 15.43
N PRO A 97 -6.78 2.23 15.36
CA PRO A 97 -7.45 1.23 16.19
C PRO A 97 -6.82 -0.16 16.01
N PRO A 98 -6.80 -1.01 17.06
CA PRO A 98 -6.15 -2.32 17.02
C PRO A 98 -6.75 -3.25 15.95
N GLU A 99 -8.06 -3.18 15.67
CA GLU A 99 -8.66 -3.99 14.60
C GLU A 99 -8.12 -3.60 13.22
N VAL A 100 -7.92 -2.29 12.97
CA VAL A 100 -7.38 -1.76 11.70
C VAL A 100 -5.93 -2.20 11.54
N GLN A 101 -5.13 -2.11 12.61
CA GLN A 101 -3.72 -2.56 12.59
C GLN A 101 -3.60 -4.05 12.27
N SER A 102 -4.43 -4.89 12.89
CA SER A 102 -4.43 -6.35 12.68
C SER A 102 -4.71 -6.70 11.21
N ARG A 103 -5.69 -6.04 10.60
CA ARG A 103 -6.03 -6.24 9.19
C ARG A 103 -4.95 -5.71 8.25
N LEU A 104 -4.38 -4.54 8.55
CA LEU A 104 -3.29 -3.96 7.77
C LEU A 104 -2.05 -4.87 7.75
N ASN A 105 -1.73 -5.52 8.87
CA ASN A 105 -0.64 -6.48 8.96
C ASN A 105 -0.91 -7.79 8.20
N SER A 106 -2.18 -8.12 7.97
CA SER A 106 -2.57 -9.33 7.22
C SER A 106 -2.26 -9.19 5.73
N ILE A 107 -2.42 -8.00 5.16
CA ILE A 107 -2.13 -7.71 3.74
C ILE A 107 -0.64 -7.95 3.41
N VAL A 108 0.25 -7.52 4.30
CA VAL A 108 1.70 -7.75 4.17
C VAL A 108 2.06 -9.24 4.20
N LYS A 109 1.34 -10.02 5.02
CA LYS A 109 1.56 -11.47 5.12
C LYS A 109 1.14 -12.21 3.85
N GLU A 110 0.10 -11.72 3.16
CA GLU A 110 -0.34 -12.25 1.87
C GLU A 110 0.65 -11.92 0.75
N GLU A 111 1.24 -10.72 0.72
CA GLU A 111 2.34 -10.40 -0.21
C GLU A 111 3.53 -11.36 -0.04
N SER A 112 3.88 -11.71 1.22
CA SER A 112 4.99 -12.63 1.53
C SER A 112 4.73 -14.09 1.13
N SER A 113 3.47 -14.50 0.88
CA SER A 113 3.10 -15.90 0.60
C SER A 113 2.90 -16.19 -0.89
N THR A 114 2.93 -15.18 -1.75
CA THR A 114 2.78 -15.33 -3.22
C THR A 114 4.13 -15.42 -3.94
N GLY A 115 5.25 -15.31 -3.21
CA GLY A 115 6.61 -15.49 -3.73
C GLY A 115 7.20 -16.83 -3.27
N SER A 116 6.83 -17.93 -3.90
CA SER A 116 7.53 -19.22 -3.84
C SER A 116 7.34 -19.99 -5.14
#